data_AF-A0A365KRF5-F1
#
_entry.id   AF-A0A365KRF5-F1
#
_cell.length_a   1.000
_cell.length_b   1.000
_cell.length_c   1.000
_cell.angle_alpha   90.00
_cell.angle_beta   90.00
_cell.angle_gamma   90.00
#
_symmetry.space_group_name_H-M   'P 1'
#
loop_
_entity.id
_entity.type
_entity.pdbx_description
1 polymer ?
#
loop_
_entity_poly.entity_id
_entity_poly.type
_entity_poly.pdbx_seq_one_letter_code
_entity_poly.pdbx_strand_id
1 'polypeptide(L)'
;MNNGTISRTGERVLGIIGIVFNIITIILLAWLITSISGLEGTAEFEEFQQEIMNDPAFEGSPEEAQMVVDFIMEGTGVFGWALVALLALSTILAIVALINLKKTSNASLAGIFFILAGLLAGVLSLTSILFYIAAIMCFVRKPPMRDDELHRRDDGAYRDDKIRRTDDSLSREDNVRRTDEPVHREDEVRRTDDTVRRDSTRRDDDTPYRPL
;
A
#
# COMPACT_ATOMS: atom_id res chain seq x y z
N MET A 1 -7.31 21.68 8.86
CA MET A 1 -6.54 20.53 9.41
C MET A 1 -6.11 19.69 8.22
N ASN A 2 -4.83 19.73 7.86
CA ASN A 2 -4.29 18.96 6.73
C ASN A 2 -3.65 17.71 7.32
N ASN A 3 -4.34 16.58 7.22
CA ASN A 3 -3.88 15.32 7.79
C ASN A 3 -2.69 14.85 6.96
N GLY A 4 -1.49 14.94 7.52
CA GLY A 4 -0.22 14.57 6.88
C GLY A 4 -0.10 13.07 6.62
N THR A 5 -0.92 12.54 5.71
CA THR A 5 -0.74 11.18 5.20
C THR A 5 0.49 11.20 4.28
N ILE A 6 1.56 10.56 4.73
CA ILE A 6 2.79 10.38 3.96
C ILE A 6 2.44 9.66 2.64
N SER A 7 2.49 10.39 1.53
CA SER A 7 1.93 9.95 0.24
C SER A 7 2.77 8.83 -0.40
N ARG A 8 2.14 7.69 -0.71
CA ARG A 8 2.79 6.56 -1.42
C ARG A 8 3.03 6.82 -2.92
N THR A 9 3.25 8.07 -3.28
CA THR A 9 3.30 8.53 -4.68
C THR A 9 4.56 8.08 -5.40
N GLY A 10 5.75 8.19 -4.77
CA GLY A 10 7.02 7.85 -5.43
C GLY A 10 7.09 6.40 -5.92
N GLU A 11 6.74 5.45 -5.06
CA GLU A 11 6.70 4.01 -5.40
C GLU A 11 5.65 3.71 -6.47
N ARG A 12 4.46 4.31 -6.37
CA ARG A 12 3.41 4.14 -7.39
C ARG A 12 3.86 4.66 -8.75
N VAL A 13 4.44 5.87 -8.79
CA VAL A 13 4.92 6.48 -10.02
C VAL A 13 6.02 5.63 -10.64
N LEU A 14 7.00 5.19 -9.84
CA LEU A 14 8.09 4.36 -10.35
C LEU A 14 7.62 2.98 -10.84
N GLY A 15 6.69 2.35 -10.12
CA GLY A 15 6.06 1.09 -10.54
C GLY A 15 5.28 1.24 -11.84
N ILE A 16 4.51 2.33 -12.00
CA ILE A 16 3.79 2.64 -13.24
C ILE A 16 4.78 2.84 -14.40
N ILE A 17 5.84 3.63 -14.20
CA ILE A 17 6.86 3.87 -15.22
C ILE A 17 7.51 2.55 -15.65
N GLY A 18 7.88 1.69 -14.68
CA GLY A 18 8.43 0.37 -14.96
C GLY A 18 7.48 -0.52 -15.77
N ILE A 19 6.19 -0.54 -15.43
CA ILE A 19 5.16 -1.28 -16.18
C ILE A 19 5.06 -0.76 -17.61
N VAL A 20 5.01 0.56 -17.81
CA VAL A 20 4.92 1.17 -19.15
C VAL A 20 6.11 0.78 -20.01
N PHE A 21 7.33 0.91 -19.50
CA PHE A 21 8.52 0.47 -20.24
C PHE A 21 8.49 -1.03 -20.52
N ASN A 22 8.03 -1.86 -19.58
CA ASN A 22 7.95 -3.31 -19.79
C ASN A 22 6.96 -3.67 -20.90
N ILE A 23 5.82 -2.99 -20.96
CA ILE A 23 4.84 -3.15 -22.04
C ILE A 23 5.44 -2.72 -23.39
N ILE A 24 6.15 -1.59 -23.43
CA ILE A 24 6.85 -1.14 -24.65
C ILE A 24 7.86 -2.20 -25.10
N THR A 25 8.67 -2.74 -24.20
CA THR A 25 9.62 -3.82 -24.51
C THR A 25 8.92 -5.05 -25.05
N ILE A 26 7.80 -5.47 -24.45
CA ILE A 26 7.00 -6.61 -24.94
C ILE A 26 6.52 -6.36 -26.36
N ILE A 27 5.97 -5.18 -26.64
CA ILE A 27 5.46 -4.83 -27.97
C ILE A 27 6.59 -4.81 -29.00
N LEU A 28 7.71 -4.16 -28.69
CA LEU A 28 8.87 -4.08 -29.57
C LEU A 28 9.48 -5.46 -29.85
N LEU A 29 9.60 -6.30 -28.82
CA LEU A 29 10.13 -7.64 -28.97
C LEU A 29 9.20 -8.54 -29.78
N ALA A 30 7.89 -8.51 -29.50
CA ALA A 30 6.91 -9.28 -30.28
C ALA A 30 6.91 -8.83 -31.74
N TRP A 31 6.95 -7.52 -32.00
CA TRP A 31 7.06 -6.98 -33.35
C TRP A 31 8.35 -7.45 -34.05
N LEU A 32 9.50 -7.37 -33.38
CA LEU A 32 10.79 -7.85 -33.90
C LEU A 32 10.73 -9.34 -34.27
N ILE A 33 10.22 -10.18 -33.37
CA ILE A 33 10.05 -11.63 -33.61
C ILE A 33 9.19 -11.85 -34.85
N THR A 34 8.00 -11.24 -34.90
CA THR A 34 7.09 -11.41 -36.04
C THR A 34 7.67 -10.87 -37.35
N SER A 35 8.50 -9.83 -37.29
CA SER A 35 9.16 -9.25 -38.47
C SER A 35 10.22 -10.19 -39.03
N ILE A 36 11.03 -10.81 -38.17
CA ILE A 36 12.11 -11.72 -38.62
C ILE A 36 11.51 -13.05 -39.07
N SER A 37 10.62 -13.67 -38.28
CA SER A 37 9.95 -14.91 -38.68
C SER A 37 9.10 -14.74 -39.94
N GLY A 38 8.61 -13.52 -40.21
CA GLY A 38 7.88 -13.22 -41.44
C GLY A 38 8.75 -13.20 -42.71
N LEU A 39 10.07 -13.08 -42.56
CA LEU A 39 11.04 -13.16 -43.66
C LEU A 39 11.53 -14.60 -43.89
N GLU A 40 11.23 -15.53 -42.99
CA GLU A 40 11.67 -16.92 -43.13
C GLU A 40 11.15 -17.55 -44.42
N GLY A 41 12.07 -18.07 -45.24
CA GLY A 41 11.74 -18.71 -46.53
C GLY A 41 11.47 -17.74 -47.69
N THR A 42 11.73 -16.44 -47.53
CA THR A 42 11.75 -15.49 -48.66
C THR A 42 13.13 -15.45 -49.32
N ALA A 43 13.19 -15.07 -50.60
CA ALA A 43 14.45 -14.90 -51.33
C ALA A 43 15.36 -13.85 -50.66
N GLU A 44 14.78 -12.81 -50.05
CA GLU A 44 15.51 -11.78 -49.32
C GLU A 44 16.25 -12.36 -48.10
N PHE A 45 15.63 -13.32 -47.41
CA PHE A 45 16.27 -13.98 -46.27
C PHE A 45 17.35 -14.97 -46.70
N GLU A 46 17.17 -15.69 -47.80
CA GLU A 46 18.21 -16.54 -48.39
C GLU A 46 19.43 -15.74 -48.84
N GLU A 47 19.21 -14.58 -49.48
CA GLU A 47 20.28 -13.65 -49.84
C GLU A 47 21.01 -13.11 -48.59
N PHE A 48 20.26 -12.73 -47.55
CA PHE A 48 20.85 -12.30 -46.26
C PHE A 48 21.73 -13.39 -45.62
N GLN A 49 21.28 -14.65 -45.65
CA GLN A 49 22.10 -15.77 -45.15
C GLN A 49 23.38 -15.93 -45.98
N GLN A 50 23.28 -15.86 -47.30
CA GLN A 50 24.43 -15.98 -48.20
C GLN A 50 25.41 -14.81 -48.04
N GLU A 51 24.91 -13.60 -47.78
CA GLU A 51 25.75 -12.44 -47.53
C GLU A 51 26.55 -12.63 -46.24
N ILE A 52 25.93 -13.08 -45.14
CA ILE A 52 26.64 -13.38 -43.89
C ILE A 52 27.67 -14.51 -44.07
N MET A 53 27.31 -15.58 -44.80
CA MET A 53 28.22 -16.72 -45.04
C MET A 53 29.43 -16.36 -45.91
N ASN A 54 29.29 -15.37 -46.79
CA ASN A 54 30.35 -14.94 -47.70
C ASN A 54 30.98 -13.61 -47.30
N ASP A 55 30.60 -13.01 -46.16
CA ASP A 55 31.13 -11.73 -45.70
C ASP A 55 32.59 -11.89 -45.25
N PRO A 56 33.56 -11.28 -45.96
CA PRO A 56 34.96 -11.33 -45.57
C PRO A 56 35.27 -10.58 -44.26
N ALA A 57 34.33 -9.79 -43.71
CA ALA A 57 34.46 -9.16 -42.40
C ALA A 57 34.04 -10.08 -41.24
N PHE A 58 33.34 -11.18 -41.53
CA PHE A 58 33.06 -12.21 -40.55
C PHE A 58 34.31 -13.08 -40.39
N GLU A 59 35.07 -12.86 -39.31
CA GLU A 59 36.32 -13.59 -39.02
C GLU A 59 36.12 -15.08 -38.65
N GLY A 60 34.86 -15.54 -38.59
CA GLY A 60 34.50 -16.92 -38.27
C GLY A 60 34.45 -17.85 -39.48
N SER A 61 34.39 -19.16 -39.23
CA SER A 61 34.19 -20.13 -40.30
C SER A 61 32.77 -20.02 -40.90
N PRO A 62 32.53 -20.51 -42.13
CA PRO A 62 31.17 -20.59 -42.69
C PRO A 62 30.19 -21.37 -41.80
N GLU A 63 30.69 -22.35 -41.04
CA GLU A 63 29.90 -23.13 -40.08
C GLU A 63 29.49 -22.28 -38.87
N GLU A 64 30.37 -21.38 -38.40
CA GLU A 64 30.06 -20.45 -37.30
C GLU A 64 29.05 -19.38 -37.73
N ALA A 65 29.16 -18.89 -38.96
CA ALA A 65 28.17 -17.98 -39.54
C ALA A 65 26.77 -18.62 -39.57
N GLN A 66 26.71 -19.91 -39.95
CA GLN A 66 25.46 -20.65 -39.98
C GLN A 66 24.88 -20.88 -38.58
N MET A 67 25.72 -21.18 -37.58
CA MET A 67 25.26 -21.28 -36.18
C MET A 67 24.66 -19.96 -35.67
N VAL A 68 25.20 -18.80 -36.06
CA VAL A 68 24.65 -17.49 -35.67
C VAL A 68 23.27 -17.28 -36.28
N VAL A 69 23.10 -17.59 -37.56
CA VAL A 69 21.80 -17.51 -38.25
C VAL A 69 20.79 -18.44 -37.59
N ASP A 70 21.15 -19.70 -37.35
CA ASP A 70 20.28 -20.68 -36.71
C ASP A 70 19.86 -20.24 -35.30
N PHE A 71 20.79 -19.67 -34.52
CA PHE A 71 20.51 -19.11 -33.21
C PHE A 71 19.50 -17.95 -33.26
N ILE A 72 19.63 -17.05 -34.23
CA ILE A 72 18.68 -15.95 -34.44
C ILE A 72 17.29 -16.53 -34.76
N MET A 73 17.23 -17.52 -35.66
CA MET A 73 15.98 -18.13 -36.09
C MET A 73 15.30 -18.88 -34.95
N GLU A 74 16.01 -19.74 -34.23
CA GLU A 74 15.51 -20.42 -33.05
C GLU A 74 15.06 -19.42 -31.96
N GLY A 75 15.82 -18.33 -31.80
CA GLY A 75 15.52 -17.23 -30.89
C GLY A 75 14.20 -16.51 -31.22
N THR A 76 13.78 -16.48 -32.48
CA THR A 76 12.47 -15.93 -32.89
C THR A 76 11.33 -16.95 -32.82
N GLY A 77 11.65 -18.25 -32.71
CA GLY A 77 10.68 -19.33 -32.57
C GLY A 77 10.10 -19.44 -31.17
N VAL A 78 9.98 -20.68 -30.67
CA VAL A 78 9.39 -20.99 -29.36
C VAL A 78 10.09 -20.25 -28.22
N PHE A 79 11.42 -20.11 -28.31
CA PHE A 79 12.21 -19.43 -27.28
C PHE A 79 11.85 -17.94 -27.17
N GLY A 80 11.72 -17.24 -28.29
CA GLY A 80 11.33 -15.82 -28.31
C GLY A 80 9.94 -15.60 -27.71
N TRP A 81 8.98 -16.44 -28.09
CA TRP A 81 7.63 -16.39 -27.52
C TRP A 81 7.59 -16.78 -26.04
N ALA A 82 8.42 -17.71 -25.60
CA ALA A 82 8.58 -18.02 -24.18
C ALA A 82 9.11 -16.81 -23.40
N LEU A 83 10.04 -16.04 -23.97
CA LEU A 83 10.55 -14.80 -23.37
C LEU A 83 9.46 -13.72 -23.32
N VAL A 84 8.67 -13.55 -24.37
CA VAL A 84 7.49 -12.65 -24.38
C VAL A 84 6.49 -13.05 -23.30
N ALA A 85 6.18 -14.34 -23.17
CA ALA A 85 5.28 -14.85 -22.14
C ALA A 85 5.84 -14.60 -20.71
N LEU A 86 7.15 -14.74 -20.52
CA LEU A 86 7.85 -14.45 -19.28
C LEU A 86 7.73 -12.97 -18.90
N LEU A 87 7.94 -12.07 -19.87
CA LEU A 87 7.78 -10.62 -19.69
C LEU A 87 6.31 -10.24 -19.40
N ALA A 88 5.36 -10.90 -20.04
CA ALA A 88 3.94 -10.70 -19.77
C ALA A 88 3.60 -11.13 -18.32
N LEU A 89 4.10 -12.28 -17.88
CA LEU A 89 3.95 -12.74 -16.49
C LEU A 89 4.57 -11.76 -15.49
N SER A 90 5.77 -11.25 -15.78
CA SER A 90 6.42 -10.19 -15.01
C SER A 90 5.52 -8.96 -14.88
N THR A 91 4.87 -8.54 -15.97
CA THR A 91 3.95 -7.40 -15.96
C THR A 91 2.75 -7.64 -15.04
N ILE A 92 2.18 -8.85 -15.05
CA ILE A 92 1.07 -9.22 -14.16
C ILE A 92 1.49 -9.10 -12.69
N LEU A 93 2.68 -9.60 -12.34
CA LEU A 93 3.25 -9.47 -10.99
C LEU A 93 3.43 -8.00 -10.59
N ALA A 94 3.94 -7.15 -11.47
CA ALA A 94 4.08 -5.72 -11.23
C ALA A 94 2.73 -5.02 -11.01
N ILE A 95 1.67 -5.42 -11.75
CA ILE A 95 0.31 -4.90 -11.55
C ILE A 95 -0.24 -5.33 -10.18
N VAL A 96 -0.06 -6.60 -9.79
CA VAL A 96 -0.46 -7.10 -8.47
C VAL A 96 0.27 -6.35 -7.35
N ALA A 97 1.56 -6.04 -7.53
CA ALA A 97 2.33 -5.20 -6.62
C ALA A 97 1.67 -3.81 -6.47
N LEU A 98 1.31 -3.18 -7.59
CA LEU A 98 0.70 -1.85 -7.62
C LEU A 98 -0.67 -1.81 -6.92
N ILE A 99 -1.49 -2.85 -7.09
CA ILE A 99 -2.79 -2.97 -6.44
C ILE A 99 -2.63 -3.14 -4.92
N ASN A 100 -1.68 -4.00 -4.49
CA ASN A 100 -1.37 -4.20 -3.07
C ASN A 100 -0.91 -2.90 -2.40
N LEU A 101 -0.29 -2.01 -3.17
CA LEU A 101 0.13 -0.71 -2.67
C LEU A 101 -1.02 0.28 -2.41
N LYS A 102 -2.20 0.03 -2.98
CA LYS A 102 -3.39 0.86 -2.80
C LYS A 102 -4.19 0.50 -1.55
N LYS A 103 -4.17 -0.77 -1.11
CA LYS A 103 -5.14 -1.33 -0.15
C LYS A 103 -4.79 -1.16 1.35
N THR A 104 -3.74 -0.44 1.71
CA THR A 104 -3.29 -0.18 3.10
C THR A 104 -2.59 -1.39 3.79
N SER A 105 -1.56 -1.07 4.58
CA SER A 105 -0.61 -1.90 5.38
C SER A 105 0.48 -2.76 4.69
N ASN A 106 0.26 -3.43 3.56
CA ASN A 106 1.23 -4.45 3.07
C ASN A 106 2.27 -3.93 2.07
N ALA A 107 3.04 -2.89 2.42
CA ALA A 107 4.13 -2.39 1.56
C ALA A 107 5.18 -3.47 1.28
N SER A 108 5.52 -4.28 2.29
CA SER A 108 6.48 -5.38 2.18
C SER A 108 6.09 -6.42 1.13
N LEU A 109 4.79 -6.74 1.03
CA LEU A 109 4.30 -7.70 0.04
C LEU A 109 4.41 -7.16 -1.39
N ALA A 110 4.10 -5.87 -1.60
CA ALA A 110 4.28 -5.22 -2.89
C ALA A 110 5.76 -5.22 -3.33
N GLY A 111 6.69 -4.99 -2.40
CA GLY A 111 8.13 -5.05 -2.67
C GLY A 111 8.59 -6.42 -3.17
N ILE A 112 8.13 -7.51 -2.54
CA ILE A 112 8.45 -8.87 -2.98
C ILE A 112 7.96 -9.11 -4.42
N PHE A 113 6.73 -8.68 -4.74
CA PHE A 113 6.19 -8.82 -6.09
C PHE A 113 6.98 -8.00 -7.13
N PHE A 114 7.49 -6.81 -6.77
CA PHE A 114 8.39 -6.06 -7.64
C PHE A 114 9.75 -6.71 -7.84
N ILE A 115 10.33 -7.35 -6.81
CA ILE A 115 11.55 -8.16 -6.97
C ILE A 115 11.32 -9.31 -7.94
N LEU A 116 10.21 -10.05 -7.77
CA LEU A 116 9.86 -11.17 -8.66
C LEU A 116 9.60 -10.69 -10.10
N ALA A 117 8.89 -9.57 -10.26
CA ALA A 117 8.67 -8.95 -11.56
C ALA A 117 10.01 -8.55 -12.20
N GLY A 118 10.91 -7.89 -11.47
CA GLY A 118 12.23 -7.50 -11.96
C GLY A 118 13.09 -8.70 -12.35
N LEU A 119 13.08 -9.77 -11.56
CA LEU A 119 13.81 -11.00 -11.87
C LEU A 119 13.32 -11.64 -13.18
N LEU A 120 12.00 -11.74 -13.37
CA LEU A 120 11.41 -12.29 -14.59
C LEU A 120 11.55 -11.35 -15.79
N ALA A 121 11.66 -10.04 -15.57
CA ALA A 121 11.95 -9.04 -16.60
C ALA A 121 13.42 -9.05 -17.05
N GLY A 122 14.27 -9.88 -16.43
CA GLY A 122 15.69 -10.00 -16.71
C GLY A 122 16.53 -9.10 -15.80
N VAL A 123 17.56 -9.66 -15.16
CA VAL A 123 18.33 -9.02 -14.07
C VAL A 123 18.95 -7.67 -14.44
N LEU A 124 19.27 -7.44 -15.71
CA LEU A 124 19.96 -6.22 -16.19
C LEU A 124 19.10 -5.35 -17.12
N SER A 125 17.83 -5.70 -17.33
CA SER A 125 16.93 -4.88 -18.14
C SER A 125 16.69 -3.51 -17.48
N LEU A 126 16.51 -2.47 -18.30
CA LEU A 126 16.11 -1.15 -17.79
C LEU A 126 14.81 -1.25 -16.97
N THR A 127 13.90 -2.15 -17.36
CA THR A 127 12.61 -2.37 -16.68
C THR A 127 12.79 -3.02 -15.31
N SER A 128 13.71 -3.96 -15.17
CA SER A 128 13.96 -4.64 -13.90
C SER A 128 14.62 -3.73 -12.88
N ILE A 129 15.52 -2.85 -13.32
CA ILE A 129 16.14 -1.84 -12.46
C ILE A 129 15.07 -0.94 -11.83
N LEU A 130 14.09 -0.49 -12.61
CA LEU A 130 12.97 0.31 -12.10
C LEU A 130 12.15 -0.46 -11.07
N PHE A 131 11.87 -1.75 -11.31
CA PHE A 131 11.17 -2.60 -10.34
C PHE A 131 11.99 -2.86 -9.07
N TYR A 132 13.31 -3.03 -9.16
CA TYR A 132 14.16 -3.18 -7.98
C TYR A 132 14.19 -1.92 -7.12
N ILE A 133 14.29 -0.73 -7.73
CA ILE A 133 14.24 0.53 -6.99
C ILE A 133 12.86 0.70 -6.33
N ALA A 134 11.77 0.35 -7.02
CA ALA A 134 10.43 0.36 -6.44
C ALA A 134 10.35 -0.58 -5.23
N ALA A 135 10.86 -1.81 -5.35
CA ALA A 135 10.91 -2.78 -4.27
C ALA A 135 11.70 -2.30 -3.04
N ILE A 136 12.87 -1.70 -3.27
CA ILE A 136 13.67 -1.11 -2.18
C ILE A 136 12.88 0.01 -1.49
N MET A 137 12.19 0.87 -2.24
CA MET A 137 11.32 1.90 -1.66
C MET A 137 10.15 1.30 -0.86
N CYS A 138 9.62 0.14 -1.25
CA CYS A 138 8.62 -0.59 -0.47
C CYS A 138 9.17 -1.00 0.91
N PHE A 139 10.42 -1.47 0.95
CA PHE A 139 11.05 -1.99 2.17
C PHE A 139 11.59 -0.89 3.09
N VAL A 140 12.17 0.17 2.52
CA VAL A 140 12.78 1.26 3.30
C VAL A 140 11.71 2.11 4.00
N ARG A 141 10.48 2.15 3.49
CA ARG A 141 9.44 3.02 4.01
C ARG A 141 8.76 2.41 5.24
N LYS A 142 8.93 3.06 6.40
CA LYS A 142 8.19 2.72 7.63
C LYS A 142 6.68 2.81 7.36
N PRO A 143 5.87 1.84 7.83
CA PRO A 143 4.42 1.91 7.71
C PRO A 143 3.93 3.22 8.38
N PRO A 144 2.98 3.93 7.77
CA PRO A 144 2.39 5.10 8.42
C PRO A 144 1.81 4.66 9.76
N MET A 145 2.18 5.36 10.85
CA MET A 145 1.62 5.10 12.17
C MET A 145 0.10 5.13 12.05
N ARG A 146 -0.55 4.09 12.56
CA ARG A 146 -2.03 4.06 12.61
C ARG A 146 -2.48 5.22 13.47
N ASP A 147 -3.56 5.90 13.10
CA ASP A 147 -4.12 7.01 13.87
C ASP A 147 -4.39 6.63 15.35
N ASP A 148 -4.60 5.33 15.61
CA ASP A 148 -4.70 4.71 16.94
C ASP A 148 -3.45 4.94 17.84
N GLU A 149 -2.25 5.04 17.25
CA GLU A 149 -0.99 5.30 17.97
C GLU A 149 -0.75 6.80 18.21
N LEU A 150 -1.31 7.68 17.37
CA LEU A 150 -1.27 9.13 17.61
C LEU A 150 -2.15 9.50 18.80
N HIS A 151 -3.36 8.95 18.91
CA HIS A 151 -4.25 9.20 20.05
C HIS A 151 -3.72 8.63 21.37
N ARG A 152 -2.99 7.51 21.34
CA ARG A 152 -2.42 6.91 22.56
C ARG A 152 -1.25 7.71 23.15
N ARG A 153 -0.61 8.60 22.38
CA ARG A 153 0.56 9.37 22.83
C ARG A 153 0.19 10.70 23.50
N ASP A 154 -0.95 11.28 23.15
CA ASP A 154 -1.44 12.54 23.75
C ASP A 154 -2.13 12.31 25.12
N ASP A 155 -2.76 11.15 25.35
CA ASP A 155 -3.46 10.87 26.62
C ASP A 155 -2.52 10.59 27.82
N GLY A 156 -1.23 10.35 27.58
CA GLY A 156 -0.25 10.07 28.62
C GLY A 156 0.33 11.32 29.30
N ALA A 157 0.23 12.49 28.67
CA ALA A 157 0.95 13.70 29.11
C ALA A 157 0.15 14.60 30.07
N TYR A 158 -1.16 14.40 30.22
CA TYR A 158 -2.02 15.24 31.08
C TYR A 158 -2.32 14.65 32.47
N ARG A 159 -1.80 13.44 32.77
CA ARG A 159 -2.11 12.68 33.99
C ARG A 159 -1.00 12.64 35.04
N ASP A 160 0.04 13.46 34.92
CA ASP A 160 1.16 13.45 35.88
C ASP A 160 1.12 14.58 36.94
N ASP A 161 0.19 15.54 36.80
CA ASP A 161 0.15 16.72 37.69
C ASP A 161 -0.83 16.64 38.88
N LYS A 162 -1.58 15.54 39.03
CA LYS A 162 -2.55 15.39 40.15
C LYS A 162 -2.13 14.46 41.29
N ILE A 163 -1.00 13.76 41.19
CA ILE A 163 -0.61 12.79 42.24
C ILE A 163 0.29 13.41 43.32
N ARG A 164 0.82 14.62 43.13
CA ARG A 164 1.81 15.19 44.07
C ARG A 164 1.27 16.25 45.05
N ARG A 165 -0.05 16.39 45.20
CA ARG A 165 -0.67 17.39 46.10
C ARG A 165 -1.58 16.82 47.19
N THR A 166 -1.62 15.51 47.40
CA THR A 166 -2.59 14.87 48.31
C THR A 166 -1.95 14.17 49.52
N ASP A 167 -0.72 14.52 49.91
CA ASP A 167 -0.06 13.89 51.07
C ASP A 167 0.20 14.83 52.26
N ASP A 168 -0.24 16.09 52.22
CA ASP A 168 0.10 17.08 53.27
C ASP A 168 -1.04 17.46 54.23
N SER A 169 -2.18 16.75 54.25
CA SER A 169 -3.24 17.14 55.19
C SER A 169 -4.15 15.99 55.62
N LEU A 170 -3.70 15.15 56.57
CA LEU A 170 -4.57 14.58 57.60
C LEU A 170 -3.81 14.41 58.93
N SER A 171 -4.01 15.39 59.81
CA SER A 171 -3.88 15.34 61.28
C SER A 171 -4.44 14.03 61.83
N ARG A 172 -3.72 13.28 62.68
CA ARG A 172 -3.64 13.47 64.14
C ARG A 172 -5.00 13.79 64.78
N GLU A 173 -5.69 12.77 65.30
CA GLU A 173 -6.31 12.80 66.65
C GLU A 173 -6.90 11.43 67.06
N ASP A 174 -6.33 10.88 68.13
CA ASP A 174 -6.84 9.78 68.97
C ASP A 174 -7.69 10.38 70.11
N ASN A 175 -8.87 9.81 70.41
CA ASN A 175 -9.21 9.21 71.72
C ASN A 175 -10.70 8.78 71.92
N VAL A 176 -10.82 7.49 72.26
CA VAL A 176 -11.73 6.71 73.14
C VAL A 176 -12.70 7.45 74.11
N ARG A 177 -13.97 6.96 74.25
CA ARG A 177 -14.58 6.29 75.47
C ARG A 177 -16.14 6.32 75.55
N ARG A 178 -16.71 5.16 76.00
CA ARG A 178 -18.07 4.79 76.56
C ARG A 178 -19.06 5.92 76.94
N THR A 179 -20.41 5.78 76.92
CA THR A 179 -21.27 4.82 77.67
C THR A 179 -22.78 4.93 77.27
N ASP A 180 -23.53 3.81 77.36
CA ASP A 180 -24.94 3.50 77.74
C ASP A 180 -26.21 4.32 77.30
N GLU A 181 -27.08 3.62 76.52
CA GLU A 181 -28.55 3.37 76.67
C GLU A 181 -29.63 4.52 76.57
N PRO A 182 -30.97 4.24 76.49
CA PRO A 182 -31.78 4.10 75.25
C PRO A 182 -33.05 5.02 75.17
N VAL A 183 -33.98 4.73 74.21
CA VAL A 183 -35.47 4.84 74.28
C VAL A 183 -36.22 5.69 73.21
N HIS A 184 -37.29 5.05 72.68
CA HIS A 184 -38.56 5.50 72.02
C HIS A 184 -38.61 5.86 70.52
N ARG A 185 -39.38 5.17 69.64
CA ARG A 185 -40.87 4.97 69.51
C ARG A 185 -41.51 6.28 68.98
N GLU A 186 -42.22 6.40 67.85
CA GLU A 186 -43.43 5.75 67.30
C GLU A 186 -43.56 6.08 65.78
N ASP A 187 -44.04 5.15 64.94
CA ASP A 187 -45.33 5.17 64.17
C ASP A 187 -45.45 6.30 63.09
N GLU A 188 -45.96 6.18 61.86
CA GLU A 188 -47.12 5.52 61.25
C GLU A 188 -46.91 5.57 59.70
N VAL A 189 -47.09 4.51 58.91
CA VAL A 189 -48.32 4.06 58.20
C VAL A 189 -48.65 4.75 56.85
N ARG A 190 -48.92 3.86 55.86
CA ARG A 190 -49.82 3.92 54.68
C ARG A 190 -49.31 4.31 53.28
N ARG A 191 -49.27 3.26 52.45
CA ARG A 191 -49.60 3.23 51.01
C ARG A 191 -50.95 3.92 50.71
N THR A 192 -51.07 4.61 49.58
CA THR A 192 -51.74 4.08 48.36
C THR A 192 -51.56 5.01 47.16
N ASP A 193 -51.52 4.38 45.98
CA ASP A 193 -51.61 4.95 44.63
C ASP A 193 -52.71 5.98 44.46
N ASP A 194 -52.48 6.97 43.60
CA ASP A 194 -53.55 7.41 42.70
C ASP A 194 -53.04 8.00 41.39
N THR A 195 -53.95 7.98 40.43
CA THR A 195 -53.73 7.86 38.98
C THR A 195 -53.88 9.19 38.23
N VAL A 196 -53.21 9.29 37.07
CA VAL A 196 -53.64 9.92 35.79
C VAL A 196 -54.32 11.30 35.82
N ARG A 197 -53.79 12.27 35.07
CA ARG A 197 -54.42 12.95 33.88
C ARG A 197 -53.91 14.38 33.66
N ARG A 198 -53.60 14.68 32.39
CA ARG A 198 -53.36 16.01 31.80
C ARG A 198 -54.45 17.03 32.18
N ASP A 199 -54.06 18.28 32.42
CA ASP A 199 -54.51 19.42 31.59
C ASP A 199 -53.60 20.66 31.76
N SER A 200 -53.66 21.49 30.72
CA SER A 200 -52.94 22.70 30.36
C SER A 200 -53.59 23.98 30.88
N THR A 201 -52.80 25.06 31.08
CA THR A 201 -53.19 26.50 31.01
C THR A 201 -51.90 27.34 31.18
N ARG A 202 -51.33 28.04 30.18
CA ARG A 202 -51.70 29.27 29.44
C ARG A 202 -51.34 30.59 30.17
N ARG A 203 -50.45 31.39 29.52
CA ARG A 203 -50.27 32.87 29.48
C ARG A 203 -48.81 33.33 29.64
N ASP A 204 -48.18 33.94 28.62
CA ASP A 204 -48.24 35.37 28.18
C ASP A 204 -47.46 36.23 29.20
N ASP A 205 -46.51 37.15 28.93
CA ASP A 205 -46.01 37.96 27.82
C ASP A 205 -44.48 38.18 28.08
N ASP A 206 -43.59 38.63 27.19
CA ASP A 206 -43.47 40.00 26.70
C ASP A 206 -42.33 40.07 25.66
N THR A 207 -42.61 40.69 24.52
CA THR A 207 -41.62 41.30 23.60
C THR A 207 -42.01 42.75 23.39
N PRO A 208 -41.05 43.66 23.20
CA PRO A 208 -41.31 44.82 22.36
C PRO A 208 -40.23 45.06 21.28
N TYR A 209 -40.71 45.04 20.03
CA TYR A 209 -40.41 45.87 18.84
C TYR A 209 -39.15 46.79 18.81
N ARG A 210 -38.23 46.72 17.81
CA ARG A 210 -38.23 47.27 16.39
C ARG A 210 -37.86 48.78 16.33
N PRO A 211 -37.62 49.45 15.17
CA PRO A 211 -36.99 49.20 13.84
C PRO A 211 -35.72 50.10 13.65
N LEU A 212 -34.98 50.23 12.55
CA LEU A 212 -35.20 50.25 11.07
C LEU A 212 -34.00 49.61 10.36
#